data_AF-A0A7W1LSJ2-F1
#
_entry.id   AF-A0A7W1LSJ2-F1
#
_cell.length_a   1.000
_cell.length_b   1.000
_cell.length_c   1.000
_cell.angle_alpha   90.00
_cell.angle_beta   90.00
_cell.angle_gamma   90.00
#
_symmetry.space_group_name_H-M   'P 1'
#
loop_
_entity.id
_entity.type
_entity.pdbx_description
1 polymer ?
#
loop_
_entity_poly.entity_id
_entity_poly.type
_entity_poly.pdbx_seq_one_letter_code
_entity_poly.pdbx_strand_id
1 'polypeptide(L)' 'MSDAPTSGEPNRDLDAAEVVELVVPADARYLSAVRVLAATLAADAGFDVDDLERVRIAVNELMMALVEALGPDDRVRVE' A
#
# COMPACT_ATOMS: atom_id res chain seq x y z
N MET A 1 41.19 6.80 26.95
CA MET A 1 41.48 5.94 25.80
C MET A 1 40.22 5.16 25.52
N SER A 2 39.60 5.45 24.39
CA SER A 2 38.34 4.89 23.91
C SER A 2 38.58 3.48 23.39
N ASP A 3 37.68 2.55 23.67
CA ASP A 3 37.49 1.36 22.85
C ASP A 3 36.02 1.33 22.42
N ALA A 4 35.83 1.19 21.12
CA ALA A 4 34.63 1.58 20.38
C ALA A 4 33.46 0.59 20.57
N PRO A 5 32.20 1.03 20.40
CA PRO A 5 31.11 0.08 20.25
C PRO A 5 31.28 -0.69 18.94
N THR A 6 31.17 -2.01 19.07
CA THR A 6 31.23 -3.02 18.02
C THR A 6 30.40 -2.65 16.80
N SER A 7 31.03 -2.83 15.64
CA SER A 7 30.51 -2.74 14.29
C SER A 7 29.05 -3.17 14.19
N GLY A 8 28.19 -2.27 13.72
CA GLY A 8 26.81 -2.59 13.37
C GLY A 8 26.81 -3.70 12.32
N GLU A 9 26.39 -4.88 12.72
CA GLU A 9 26.01 -5.92 11.77
C GLU A 9 24.91 -5.34 10.88
N PRO A 10 25.02 -5.42 9.55
CA PRO A 10 23.93 -5.03 8.66
C PRO A 10 22.71 -5.85 9.05
N ASN A 11 21.65 -5.17 9.51
CA ASN A 11 20.40 -5.79 9.91
C ASN A 11 19.91 -6.66 8.75
N ARG A 12 19.91 -7.99 8.93
CA ARG A 12 19.51 -8.95 7.88
C ARG A 12 18.00 -9.06 7.70
N ASP A 13 17.24 -8.06 8.14
CA ASP A 13 15.80 -7.96 7.89
C ASP A 13 15.50 -7.28 6.54
N LEU A 14 16.45 -7.25 5.62
CA LEU A 14 16.26 -6.71 4.26
C LEU A 14 15.43 -7.62 3.34
N ASP A 15 14.96 -8.78 3.84
CA ASP A 15 14.27 -9.80 3.04
C ASP A 15 12.81 -10.07 3.48
N ALA A 16 12.28 -9.34 4.47
CA ALA A 16 10.83 -9.32 4.69
C ALA A 16 10.25 -8.24 3.77
N ALA A 17 9.48 -8.63 2.75
CA ALA A 17 8.74 -7.68 1.93
C ALA A 17 7.95 -6.74 2.85
N GLU A 18 8.16 -5.43 2.72
CA GLU A 18 7.43 -4.45 3.50
C GLU A 18 5.97 -4.46 3.03
N VAL A 19 5.07 -4.94 3.89
CA VAL A 19 3.62 -5.02 3.59
C VAL A 19 2.94 -3.82 4.22
N VAL A 20 2.16 -3.10 3.41
CA VAL A 20 1.34 -1.98 3.87
C VAL A 20 -0.12 -2.39 3.84
N GLU A 21 -0.73 -2.49 5.02
CA GLU A 21 -2.13 -2.87 5.16
C GLU A 21 -3.04 -1.65 5.32
N LEU A 22 -4.09 -1.57 4.50
CA LEU A 22 -5.16 -0.59 4.63
C LEU A 22 -6.51 -1.29 4.83
N VAL A 23 -7.23 -0.91 5.88
CA VAL A 23 -8.59 -1.40 6.16
C VAL A 23 -9.57 -0.22 6.17
N VAL A 24 -10.58 -0.29 5.31
CA VAL A 24 -11.62 0.75 5.18
C VAL A 24 -13.02 0.12 5.13
N PRO A 25 -14.09 0.84 5.51
CA PRO A 25 -15.46 0.43 5.18
C PRO A 25 -15.61 0.19 3.67
N ALA A 26 -16.43 -0.80 3.30
CA ALA A 26 -16.82 -1.07 1.91
C ALA A 26 -17.76 0.02 1.38
N ASP A 27 -17.22 1.23 1.21
CA ASP A 27 -17.96 2.43 0.84
C ASP A 27 -17.14 3.27 -0.14
N ALA A 28 -17.80 3.68 -1.22
CA ALA A 28 -17.21 4.46 -2.30
C ALA A 28 -16.52 5.76 -1.82
N ARG A 29 -16.91 6.33 -0.68
CA ARG A 29 -16.25 7.52 -0.12
C ARG A 29 -14.76 7.34 0.17
N TYR A 30 -14.29 6.09 0.34
CA TYR A 30 -12.88 5.79 0.60
C TYR A 30 -12.05 5.50 -0.66
N LEU A 31 -12.68 5.35 -1.85
CA LEU A 31 -12.00 5.07 -3.12
C LEU A 31 -10.84 6.02 -3.43
N SER A 32 -11.00 7.30 -3.11
CA SER A 32 -9.94 8.30 -3.33
C SER A 32 -8.72 8.03 -2.45
N ALA A 33 -8.94 7.73 -1.16
CA ALA A 33 -7.86 7.49 -0.21
C ALA A 33 -7.05 6.24 -0.59
N VAL A 34 -7.72 5.15 -0.98
CA VAL A 34 -7.03 3.92 -1.42
C VAL A 34 -6.17 4.18 -2.66
N ARG A 35 -6.69 4.90 -3.67
CA ARG A 35 -5.94 5.23 -4.89
C ARG A 35 -4.74 6.13 -4.63
N VAL A 36 -4.89 7.10 -3.75
CA VAL A 36 -3.78 7.99 -3.37
C VAL A 36 -2.68 7.19 -2.67
N LEU A 37 -3.03 6.38 -1.67
CA LEU A 37 -2.04 5.55 -0.97
C LEU A 37 -1.32 4.60 -1.94
N ALA A 38 -2.07 3.88 -2.77
CA ALA A 38 -1.48 2.96 -3.74
C ALA A 38 -0.54 3.66 -4.73
N ALA A 39 -0.92 4.85 -5.23
CA ALA A 39 -0.05 5.63 -6.11
C ALA A 39 1.20 6.16 -5.41
N THR A 40 1.10 6.55 -4.13
CA THR A 40 2.25 6.94 -3.32
C THR A 40 3.21 5.77 -3.13
N LEU A 41 2.72 4.59 -2.76
CA LEU A 41 3.56 3.39 -2.60
C LEU A 41 4.20 2.96 -3.92
N ALA A 42 3.48 3.03 -5.04
CA ALA A 42 4.04 2.75 -6.36
C ALA A 42 5.15 3.75 -6.75
N ALA A 43 4.95 5.03 -6.44
CA ALA A 43 5.97 6.06 -6.68
C ALA A 43 7.23 5.82 -5.83
N ASP A 44 7.06 5.46 -4.56
CA ASP A 44 8.16 5.12 -3.65
C ASP A 44 8.91 3.86 -4.12
N ALA A 45 8.21 2.93 -4.78
CA ALA A 45 8.78 1.77 -5.45
C ALA A 45 9.44 2.06 -6.81
N GLY A 46 9.43 3.32 -7.27
CA GLY A 46 10.10 3.75 -8.50
C GLY A 46 9.30 3.58 -9.80
N PHE A 47 7.98 3.41 -9.71
CA PHE A 47 7.10 3.32 -10.88
C PHE A 47 7.06 4.67 -11.62
N ASP A 48 6.94 4.63 -12.95
CA ASP A 48 6.83 5.84 -13.76
C ASP A 48 5.39 6.40 -13.81
N VAL A 49 5.22 7.53 -14.49
CA VAL A 49 3.91 8.22 -14.57
C VAL A 49 2.83 7.35 -15.22
N ASP A 50 3.19 6.57 -16.25
CA ASP A 50 2.24 5.73 -16.96
C ASP A 50 1.85 4.52 -16.10
N ASP A 51 2.81 3.96 -15.37
CA ASP A 51 2.57 2.88 -14.42
C ASP A 51 1.72 3.35 -13.23
N LEU A 52 1.94 4.57 -12.72
CA LEU A 52 1.11 5.18 -11.67
C LEU A 52 -0.36 5.31 -12.11
N GLU A 53 -0.59 5.71 -13.36
CA GLU A 53 -1.96 5.81 -13.89
C GLU A 53 -2.61 4.42 -13.99
N ARG A 54 -1.86 3.40 -14.40
CA ARG A 54 -2.34 2.02 -14.43
C ARG A 54 -2.70 1.51 -13.04
N VAL A 55 -1.88 1.78 -12.02
CA VAL A 55 -2.17 1.42 -10.63
C VAL A 55 -3.47 2.09 -10.16
N ARG A 56 -3.65 3.37 -10.45
CA ARG A 56 -4.87 4.10 -10.06
C ARG A 56 -6.12 3.53 -10.72
N ILE A 57 -6.07 3.16 -11.99
CA ILE A 57 -7.19 2.53 -12.71
C ILE A 57 -7.48 1.16 -12.11
N ALA A 58 -6.47 0.30 -11.97
CA ALA A 58 -6.63 -1.06 -11.43
C ALA A 58 -7.22 -1.04 -10.01
N VAL A 59 -6.70 -0.18 -9.13
CA VAL A 59 -7.21 -0.01 -7.76
C VAL A 59 -8.62 0.56 -7.77
N ASN A 60 -8.94 1.49 -8.68
CA ASN A 60 -10.30 2.02 -8.80
C ASN A 60 -11.31 0.92 -9.16
N GLU A 61 -10.99 0.13 -10.19
CA GLU A 61 -11.85 -0.95 -10.68
C GLU A 61 -12.02 -2.04 -9.63
N LEU A 62 -10.93 -2.47 -8.99
CA LEU A 62 -10.97 -3.46 -7.90
C LEU A 62 -11.86 -2.98 -6.75
N MET A 63 -11.66 -1.75 -6.29
CA MET A 63 -12.43 -1.20 -5.17
C MET A 63 -13.90 -1.00 -5.54
N MET A 64 -14.23 -0.60 -6.77
CA MET A 64 -15.62 -0.54 -7.24
C MET A 64 -16.27 -1.92 -7.21
N ALA A 65 -15.60 -2.95 -7.75
CA ALA A 65 -16.11 -4.32 -7.76
C ALA A 65 -16.33 -4.86 -6.33
N LEU A 66 -15.42 -4.55 -5.39
CA LEU A 66 -15.56 -4.94 -3.99
C LEU A 66 -16.72 -4.22 -3.30
N VAL A 67 -16.84 -2.90 -3.47
CA VAL A 67 -17.94 -2.12 -2.88
C VAL A 67 -19.31 -2.59 -3.40
N GLU A 68 -19.41 -3.00 -4.66
CA GLU A 68 -20.64 -3.56 -5.24
C GLU A 68 -20.98 -4.96 -4.69
N ALA A 69 -19.98 -5.75 -4.32
CA ALA A 69 -20.15 -7.12 -3.84
C ALA A 69 -20.38 -7.22 -2.32
N LEU A 70 -20.03 -6.18 -1.56
CA LEU A 70 -20.00 -6.19 -0.10
C LEU A 70 -21.19 -5.42 0.51
N GLY A 71 -21.57 -5.80 1.72
CA GLY A 71 -22.64 -5.18 2.49
C GLY A 71 -22.22 -3.92 3.27
N PRO A 72 -23.19 -3.22 3.88
CA PRO A 72 -22.95 -1.92 4.54
C PRO A 72 -21.96 -1.96 5.72
N ASP A 73 -21.86 -3.11 6.39
CA ASP A 73 -20.99 -3.31 7.56
C ASP A 73 -19.65 -3.94 7.20
N ASP A 74 -19.48 -4.36 5.95
CA ASP A 74 -18.26 -5.01 5.49
C ASP A 74 -17.09 -4.02 5.41
N ARG A 75 -15.89 -4.61 5.38
CA ARG A 75 -14.62 -3.90 5.33
C ARG A 75 -13.80 -4.45 4.17
N VAL A 76 -13.13 -3.56 3.46
CA VAL A 76 -12.13 -3.93 2.46
C VAL A 76 -10.76 -3.85 3.11
N ARG A 77 -9.99 -4.93 2.97
CA ARG A 77 -8.58 -5.01 3.33
C ARG A 77 -7.75 -5.06 2.05
N VAL A 78 -6.78 -4.16 1.96
CA VAL A 78 -5.79 -4.10 0.87
C VAL A 78 -4.40 -4.29 1.50
N GLU A 79 -3.59 -5.17 0.92
CA GLU A 79 -2.23 -5.53 1.35
C GLU A 79 -1.29 -5.66 0.15
#